data_AF-T0XYB2-F1
#
_entry.id   AF-T0XYB2-F1
#
_cell.length_a   1.000
_cell.length_b   1.000
_cell.length_c   1.000
_cell.angle_alpha   90.00
_cell.angle_beta   90.00
_cell.angle_gamma   90.00
#
_symmetry.space_group_name_H-M   'P 1'
#
loop_
_entity.id
_entity.type
_entity.pdbx_description
1 polymer ?
#
loop_
_entity_poly.entity_id
_entity_poly.type
_entity_poly.pdbx_seq_one_letter_code
_entity_poly.pdbx_strand_id
1 'polypeptide(L)'
;MLLMYWAMTEEFTEIEKEILSGYFSSIEEDVFSITNLPEVTKAALFARYSRSPKSIRRLFLDEFYDNEMVSDQSRQGVARAQGLFSRVLADYGDDSVAQLGSIHFSFENISNIATKVLERPRLMSYLEQSTRYIPYDLLDSNGKFRYYTPP
;
A
#
# COMPACT_ATOMS: atom_id res chain seq x y z
N MET A 1 11.73 9.30 30.88
CA MET A 1 11.37 9.39 29.46
C MET A 1 12.67 9.60 28.69
N LEU A 2 13.17 8.54 28.04
CA LEU A 2 14.40 8.54 27.26
C LEU A 2 14.03 7.94 25.89
N LEU A 3 14.09 8.76 24.85
CA LEU A 3 13.97 8.34 23.44
C LEU A 3 15.36 8.56 22.84
N MET A 4 16.02 7.47 22.45
CA MET A 4 17.31 7.48 21.76
C MET A 4 17.04 7.05 20.32
N TYR A 5 17.16 7.99 19.38
CA TYR A 5 17.04 7.76 17.94
C TYR A 5 18.42 7.40 17.37
N TRP A 6 18.54 6.19 16.83
CA TRP A 6 19.60 5.80 15.91
C TRP A 6 19.04 5.98 14.50
N ALA A 7 19.35 7.10 13.84
CA ALA A 7 19.12 7.24 12.42
C ALA A 7 20.33 6.66 11.70
N MET A 8 20.13 5.63 10.88
CA MET A 8 21.17 5.12 9.99
C MET A 8 21.39 6.13 8.86
N THR A 9 22.46 6.92 8.93
CA THR A 9 22.91 7.75 7.80
C THR A 9 23.72 6.87 6.85
N GLU A 10 23.04 6.28 5.88
CA GLU A 10 23.62 5.41 4.85
C GLU A 10 23.90 6.25 3.58
N GLU A 11 25.15 6.21 3.05
CA GLU A 11 25.53 7.00 1.86
C GLU A 11 25.23 6.23 0.56
N PHE A 12 24.53 6.88 -0.38
CA PHE A 12 24.25 6.36 -1.72
C PHE A 12 25.07 7.13 -2.78
N THR A 13 25.52 6.43 -3.83
CA THR A 13 26.16 7.05 -5.00
C THR A 13 25.15 7.82 -5.85
N GLU A 14 25.64 8.70 -6.74
CA GLU A 14 24.75 9.48 -7.62
C GLU A 14 23.85 8.59 -8.50
N ILE A 15 24.34 7.41 -8.90
CA ILE A 15 23.57 6.44 -9.70
C ILE A 15 22.53 5.71 -8.85
N GLU A 16 22.88 5.25 -7.65
CA GLU A 16 21.94 4.59 -6.73
C GLU A 16 20.81 5.53 -6.29
N LYS A 17 21.14 6.80 -6.11
CA LYS A 17 20.15 7.85 -5.86
C LYS A 17 19.19 7.98 -7.03
N GLU A 18 19.69 8.03 -8.26
CA GLU A 18 18.87 8.11 -9.47
C GLU A 18 17.88 6.94 -9.55
N ILE A 19 18.32 5.73 -9.19
CA ILE A 19 17.53 4.50 -9.17
C ILE A 19 16.45 4.50 -8.10
N LEU A 20 16.84 4.71 -6.83
CA LEU A 20 15.94 4.62 -5.68
C LEU A 20 14.81 5.66 -5.79
N SER A 21 15.12 6.80 -6.40
CA SER A 21 14.18 7.86 -6.67
C SER A 21 13.00 7.42 -7.55
N GLY A 22 13.08 6.28 -8.26
CA GLY A 22 11.99 5.73 -9.07
C GLY A 22 10.98 4.85 -8.31
N TYR A 23 11.28 4.41 -7.09
CA TYR A 23 10.51 3.37 -6.38
C TYR A 23 10.15 3.68 -4.93
N PHE A 24 10.81 4.66 -4.34
CA PHE A 24 10.50 5.11 -2.99
C PHE A 24 10.06 6.56 -3.07
N SER A 25 9.04 6.91 -2.29
CA SER A 25 8.62 8.31 -2.20
C SER A 25 9.72 9.22 -1.62
N SER A 26 10.75 8.66 -0.96
CA SER A 26 11.90 9.36 -0.39
C SER A 26 13.10 8.41 -0.18
N ILE A 27 14.33 8.88 -0.36
CA ILE A 27 15.57 8.07 -0.22
C ILE A 27 16.43 8.41 1.01
N GLU A 28 16.20 9.56 1.63
CA GLU A 28 16.97 10.06 2.78
C GLU A 28 16.18 9.98 4.11
N GLU A 29 14.83 9.95 4.07
CA GLU A 29 13.98 10.06 5.28
C GLU A 29 13.59 8.71 5.93
N ASP A 30 13.12 8.74 7.17
CA ASP A 30 12.75 7.53 7.95
C ASP A 30 11.33 7.00 7.67
N VAL A 31 10.39 7.84 7.21
CA VAL A 31 9.00 7.47 6.89
C VAL A 31 8.73 7.70 5.41
N PHE A 32 8.41 6.64 4.67
CA PHE A 32 8.25 6.69 3.21
C PHE A 32 7.29 5.61 2.74
N SER A 33 6.76 5.78 1.52
CA SER A 33 5.98 4.75 0.83
C SER A 33 6.79 4.16 -0.31
N ILE A 34 6.48 2.90 -0.63
CA ILE A 34 7.05 2.21 -1.78
C ILE A 34 6.05 2.31 -2.93
N THR A 35 6.49 2.94 -4.02
CA THR A 35 5.69 3.27 -5.20
C THR A 35 6.26 2.59 -6.44
N ASN A 36 5.45 2.46 -7.49
CA ASN A 36 5.93 2.00 -8.80
C ASN A 36 6.65 0.63 -8.83
N LEU A 37 6.59 -0.11 -7.72
CA LEU A 37 6.92 -1.52 -7.67
C LEU A 37 5.64 -2.34 -7.81
N PRO A 38 5.70 -3.51 -8.47
CA PRO A 38 4.65 -4.50 -8.35
C PRO A 38 4.40 -4.81 -6.87
N GLU A 39 3.14 -4.97 -6.46
CA GLU A 39 2.78 -5.24 -5.06
C GLU A 39 3.48 -6.50 -4.52
N VAL A 40 3.63 -7.50 -5.39
CA VAL A 40 4.40 -8.74 -5.17
C VAL A 40 5.85 -8.47 -4.75
N THR A 41 6.48 -7.50 -5.41
CA THR A 41 7.86 -7.11 -5.13
C THR A 41 7.95 -6.32 -3.83
N LYS A 42 6.98 -5.44 -3.54
CA LYS A 42 6.93 -4.71 -2.26
C LYS A 42 6.79 -5.68 -1.09
N ALA A 43 5.88 -6.64 -1.19
CA ALA A 43 5.66 -7.67 -0.19
C ALA A 43 6.94 -8.47 0.06
N ALA A 44 7.60 -8.92 -1.01
CA ALA A 44 8.83 -9.67 -0.90
C ALA A 44 9.98 -8.89 -0.25
N LEU A 45 10.09 -7.61 -0.60
CA LEU A 45 11.07 -6.69 -0.04
C LEU A 45 10.86 -6.49 1.46
N PHE A 46 9.62 -6.27 1.91
CA PHE A 46 9.30 -6.13 3.33
C PHE A 46 9.49 -7.44 4.12
N ALA A 47 9.17 -8.59 3.53
CA ALA A 47 9.41 -9.90 4.14
C ALA A 47 10.90 -10.09 4.43
N ARG A 48 11.73 -9.81 3.41
CA ARG A 48 13.19 -9.88 3.52
C ARG A 48 13.74 -8.87 4.52
N TYR A 49 13.18 -7.65 4.54
CA TYR A 49 13.56 -6.58 5.46
C TYR A 49 13.38 -6.95 6.93
N SER A 50 12.31 -7.67 7.28
CA SER A 50 12.00 -8.06 8.67
C SER A 50 13.12 -8.84 9.40
N ARG A 51 14.04 -9.45 8.64
CA ARG A 51 15.16 -10.26 9.14
C ARG A 51 16.52 -9.75 8.63
N SER A 52 16.57 -8.53 8.10
CA SER A 52 17.78 -7.91 7.59
C SER A 52 18.27 -6.81 8.53
N PRO A 53 19.58 -6.68 8.77
CA PRO A 53 20.14 -5.51 9.45
C PRO A 53 20.28 -4.29 8.53
N LYS A 54 20.08 -4.45 7.21
CA LYS A 54 20.18 -3.38 6.21
C LYS A 54 18.93 -2.49 6.22
N SER A 55 19.07 -1.24 5.80
CA SER A 55 17.89 -0.43 5.45
C SER A 55 17.13 -1.09 4.30
N ILE A 56 15.82 -0.83 4.20
CA ILE A 56 15.00 -1.37 3.11
C ILE A 56 15.44 -0.84 1.73
N ARG A 57 16.10 0.32 1.66
CA ARG A 57 16.62 0.91 0.42
C ARG A 57 17.89 0.24 -0.05
N ARG A 58 18.84 0.02 0.87
CA ARG A 58 20.03 -0.78 0.58
C ARG A 58 19.65 -2.21 0.21
N LEU A 59 18.70 -2.78 0.94
CA LEU A 59 18.14 -4.10 0.62
C LEU A 59 17.52 -4.12 -0.78
N PHE A 60 16.79 -3.07 -1.16
CA PHE A 60 16.24 -2.94 -2.49
C PHE A 60 17.32 -2.88 -3.56
N LEU A 61 18.33 -2.02 -3.43
CA LEU A 61 19.43 -1.92 -4.41
C LEU A 61 20.21 -3.23 -4.54
N ASP A 62 20.59 -3.81 -3.40
CA ASP A 62 21.46 -4.99 -3.36
C ASP A 62 20.75 -6.27 -3.82
N GLU A 63 19.44 -6.41 -3.55
CA GLU A 63 18.73 -7.69 -3.70
C GLU A 63 17.54 -7.63 -4.68
N PHE A 64 16.99 -6.45 -4.99
CA PHE A 64 15.73 -6.32 -5.76
C PHE A 64 15.82 -5.44 -7.02
N TYR A 65 16.74 -4.48 -7.08
CA TYR A 65 16.88 -3.59 -8.23
C TYR A 65 17.62 -4.27 -9.38
N ASP A 66 18.69 -5.00 -9.05
CA ASP A 66 19.51 -5.73 -10.02
C ASP A 66 18.90 -7.10 -10.41
N ASN A 67 17.83 -7.51 -9.72
CA ASN A 67 16.99 -8.63 -10.14
C ASN A 67 15.88 -8.09 -11.06
N GLU A 68 16.09 -8.19 -12.38
CA GLU A 68 15.23 -7.80 -13.52
C GLU A 68 13.71 -8.01 -13.33
N MET A 69 13.06 -7.21 -12.49
CA MET A 69 11.60 -7.12 -12.33
C MET A 69 11.06 -5.76 -12.76
N VAL A 70 11.97 -4.81 -12.95
CA VAL A 70 11.64 -3.40 -12.75
C VAL A 70 11.23 -2.70 -14.06
N SER A 71 11.39 -3.35 -15.21
CA SER A 71 11.14 -2.70 -16.51
C SER A 71 10.26 -3.46 -17.47
N ASP A 72 9.87 -4.72 -17.20
CA ASP A 72 9.19 -5.53 -18.22
C ASP A 72 7.81 -6.04 -17.77
N GLN A 73 6.77 -5.35 -18.23
CA GLN A 73 5.38 -5.82 -18.21
C GLN A 73 5.13 -6.92 -19.27
N SER A 74 6.17 -7.45 -19.95
CA SER A 74 6.02 -8.63 -20.79
C SER A 74 5.59 -9.85 -19.97
N ARG A 75 5.01 -10.84 -20.66
CA ARG A 75 4.66 -12.15 -20.07
C ARG A 75 5.85 -12.83 -19.37
N GLN A 76 7.08 -12.50 -19.76
CA GLN A 76 8.29 -13.08 -19.20
C GLN A 76 8.70 -12.40 -17.88
N GLY A 77 8.53 -11.09 -17.76
CA GLY A 77 8.70 -10.37 -16.49
C GLY A 77 7.70 -10.84 -15.43
N VAL A 78 6.44 -11.08 -15.83
CA VAL A 78 5.38 -11.60 -14.94
C VAL A 78 5.69 -13.02 -14.43
N ALA A 79 6.13 -13.93 -15.30
CA ALA A 79 6.44 -15.31 -14.90
C ALA A 79 7.63 -15.40 -13.94
N ARG A 80 8.65 -14.55 -14.13
CA ARG A 80 9.80 -14.47 -13.22
C ARG A 80 9.44 -13.77 -11.92
N ALA A 81 8.57 -12.77 -11.97
CA ALA A 81 8.06 -12.12 -10.77
C ALA A 81 7.30 -13.07 -9.84
N GLN A 82 6.53 -13.96 -10.44
CA GLN A 82 5.88 -15.07 -9.74
C GLN A 82 6.88 -16.07 -9.15
N GLY A 83 8.03 -16.31 -9.80
CA GLY A 83 9.09 -17.17 -9.26
C GLY A 83 9.76 -16.58 -8.03
N LEU A 84 10.04 -15.28 -8.02
CA LEU A 84 10.56 -14.57 -6.85
C LEU A 84 9.53 -14.59 -5.71
N PHE A 85 8.27 -14.30 -6.03
CA PHE A 85 7.18 -14.39 -5.06
C PHE A 85 7.00 -15.81 -4.50
N SER A 86 7.10 -16.84 -5.34
CA SER A 86 6.97 -18.24 -4.91
C SER A 86 8.11 -18.65 -3.99
N ARG A 87 9.34 -18.20 -4.26
CA ARG A 87 10.47 -18.38 -3.33
C ARG A 87 10.27 -17.61 -2.04
N VAL A 88 9.82 -16.37 -2.12
CA VAL A 88 9.61 -15.54 -0.93
C VAL A 88 8.46 -16.07 -0.07
N LEU A 89 7.40 -16.60 -0.68
CA LEU A 89 6.36 -17.32 0.05
C LEU A 89 6.83 -18.69 0.57
N ALA A 90 7.73 -19.38 -0.14
CA ALA A 90 8.30 -20.63 0.35
C ALA A 90 9.27 -20.43 1.53
N ASP A 91 10.08 -19.38 1.49
CA ASP A 91 11.12 -19.07 2.48
C ASP A 91 10.59 -18.19 3.64
N TYR A 92 9.53 -17.40 3.40
CA TYR A 92 9.01 -16.38 4.31
C TYR A 92 7.47 -16.36 4.38
N GLY A 93 6.81 -17.49 4.09
CA GLY A 93 5.35 -17.68 4.07
C GLY A 93 4.65 -17.44 5.40
N ASP A 94 4.66 -16.20 5.87
CA ASP A 94 3.90 -15.67 6.99
C ASP A 94 2.84 -14.69 6.45
N ASP A 95 1.63 -14.74 7.00
CA ASP A 95 0.43 -14.05 6.52
C ASP A 95 0.59 -12.52 6.42
N SER A 96 1.53 -11.95 7.19
CA SER A 96 1.88 -10.52 7.20
C SER A 96 2.33 -9.96 5.84
N VAL A 97 2.98 -10.79 5.01
CA VAL A 97 3.53 -10.40 3.71
C VAL A 97 2.42 -10.05 2.71
N ALA A 98 1.27 -10.69 2.84
CA ALA A 98 0.11 -10.48 1.98
C ALA A 98 -0.61 -9.14 2.22
N GLN A 99 -0.37 -8.44 3.35
CA GLN A 99 -1.10 -7.22 3.73
C GLN A 99 -0.53 -5.91 3.15
N LEU A 100 0.55 -5.98 2.38
CA LEU A 100 1.40 -4.83 2.06
C LEU A 100 1.06 -4.08 0.75
N GLY A 101 -0.15 -4.25 0.20
CA GLY A 101 -0.64 -3.53 -0.97
C GLY A 101 -1.50 -2.31 -0.65
N SER A 102 -1.54 -1.29 -1.54
CA SER A 102 -2.50 -0.18 -1.41
C SER A 102 -3.92 -0.68 -1.67
N ILE A 103 -4.89 -0.20 -0.88
CA ILE A 103 -6.30 -0.48 -1.13
C ILE A 103 -7.04 0.84 -1.20
N HIS A 104 -7.50 1.16 -2.40
CA HIS A 104 -8.45 2.23 -2.61
C HIS A 104 -9.85 1.64 -2.36
N PHE A 105 -10.67 2.26 -1.51
CA PHE A 105 -12.02 1.78 -1.16
C PHE A 105 -13.09 2.78 -1.58
N SER A 106 -14.14 2.30 -2.23
CA SER A 106 -15.35 3.08 -2.52
C SER A 106 -16.56 2.39 -1.87
N PHE A 107 -17.52 3.14 -1.31
CA PHE A 107 -18.69 2.59 -0.61
C PHE A 107 -20.00 3.30 -1.05
N GLU A 108 -21.06 2.56 -1.43
CA GLU A 108 -22.34 3.10 -1.94
C GLU A 108 -23.57 2.47 -1.23
N ASN A 109 -24.72 3.18 -1.17
CA ASN A 109 -25.98 2.76 -0.50
C ASN A 109 -25.83 2.33 0.96
N ILE A 110 -24.80 2.82 1.65
CA ILE A 110 -24.56 2.52 3.06
C ILE A 110 -25.37 3.46 3.97
N SER A 111 -25.74 2.96 5.14
CA SER A 111 -26.43 3.78 6.14
C SER A 111 -25.53 4.88 6.69
N ASN A 112 -26.12 6.00 7.09
CA ASN A 112 -25.39 7.12 7.69
C ASN A 112 -24.68 6.76 9.01
N ILE A 113 -25.15 5.75 9.75
CA ILE A 113 -24.45 5.30 10.98
C ILE A 113 -23.16 4.56 10.59
N ALA A 114 -23.20 3.79 9.51
CA ALA A 114 -22.05 3.02 9.04
C ALA A 114 -20.92 3.91 8.49
N THR A 115 -21.24 4.98 7.76
CA THR A 115 -20.23 5.97 7.32
C THR A 115 -19.45 6.53 8.50
N LYS A 116 -20.12 6.86 9.62
CA LYS A 116 -19.44 7.39 10.81
C LYS A 116 -18.54 6.40 11.54
N VAL A 117 -18.80 5.11 11.43
CA VAL A 117 -17.90 4.08 11.96
C VAL A 117 -16.73 3.85 11.00
N LEU A 118 -16.97 3.79 9.69
CA LEU A 118 -15.92 3.62 8.68
C LEU A 118 -14.96 4.80 8.68
N GLU A 119 -15.45 6.02 8.84
CA GLU A 119 -14.70 7.27 9.00
C GLU A 119 -14.07 7.43 10.39
N ARG A 120 -14.24 6.45 11.30
CA ARG A 120 -13.79 6.53 12.70
C ARG A 120 -12.31 6.14 12.89
N PRO A 121 -11.81 5.03 12.31
CA PRO A 121 -10.38 4.85 12.13
C PRO A 121 -9.84 6.03 11.34
N ARG A 122 -8.69 6.54 11.73
CA ARG A 122 -8.05 7.64 11.00
C ARG A 122 -7.11 7.15 9.88
N LEU A 123 -7.03 5.83 9.67
CA LEU A 123 -6.01 5.17 8.86
C LEU A 123 -6.45 4.92 7.40
N MET A 124 -7.58 5.49 6.96
CA MET A 124 -8.07 5.45 5.57
C MET A 124 -8.62 6.82 5.12
N SER A 125 -9.00 6.94 3.83
CA SER A 125 -9.64 8.11 3.21
C SER A 125 -11.06 7.80 2.75
N TYR A 126 -11.96 8.79 2.86
CA TYR A 126 -13.40 8.62 2.69
C TYR A 126 -13.99 9.71 1.79
N LEU A 127 -14.94 9.35 0.94
CA LEU A 127 -15.75 10.26 0.15
C LEU A 127 -17.21 9.87 0.31
N GLU A 128 -17.98 10.70 1.02
CA GLU A 128 -19.41 10.46 1.31
C GLU A 128 -20.29 11.34 0.40
N GLN A 129 -21.41 10.78 -0.03
CA GLN A 129 -22.41 11.50 -0.81
C GLN A 129 -23.14 12.57 0.04
N SER A 130 -23.25 13.81 -0.46
CA SER A 130 -23.77 14.94 0.32
C SER A 130 -25.30 15.06 0.30
N THR A 131 -25.91 15.01 1.49
CA THR A 131 -27.34 15.26 1.70
C THR A 131 -27.75 16.73 1.50
N ARG A 132 -26.80 17.68 1.43
CA ARG A 132 -27.08 19.11 1.18
C ARG A 132 -27.45 19.40 -0.28
N TYR A 133 -27.05 18.52 -1.19
CA TYR A 133 -27.25 18.69 -2.63
C TYR A 133 -28.08 17.54 -3.23
N ILE A 134 -28.23 16.43 -2.52
CA ILE A 134 -28.91 15.24 -3.00
C ILE A 134 -30.09 14.97 -2.06
N PRO A 135 -31.34 15.11 -2.54
CA PRO A 135 -32.51 14.91 -1.71
C PRO A 135 -32.68 13.42 -1.38
N TYR A 136 -32.86 13.13 -0.09
CA TYR A 136 -33.04 11.75 0.42
C TYR A 136 -34.51 11.44 0.71
N ASP A 137 -35.36 12.47 0.65
CA ASP A 137 -36.80 12.48 0.84
C ASP A 137 -37.60 12.28 -0.45
N LEU A 138 -36.93 12.03 -1.57
CA LEU A 138 -37.58 11.55 -2.78
C LEU A 138 -37.73 10.03 -2.74
N LEU A 139 -38.90 9.58 -3.22
CA LEU A 139 -39.12 8.18 -3.50
C LEU A 139 -38.22 7.75 -4.65
N ASP A 140 -37.55 6.63 -4.46
CA ASP A 140 -36.85 5.93 -5.53
C ASP A 140 -37.84 5.38 -6.57
N SER A 141 -37.31 4.73 -7.60
CA SER A 141 -38.12 4.08 -8.64
C SER A 141 -39.07 2.98 -8.12
N ASN A 142 -38.93 2.57 -6.86
CA ASN A 142 -39.71 1.50 -6.23
C ASN A 142 -40.69 2.03 -5.19
N GLY A 143 -40.86 3.34 -5.08
CA GLY A 143 -41.76 3.97 -4.12
C GLY A 143 -41.23 3.93 -2.68
N LYS A 144 -39.91 3.91 -2.46
CA LYS A 144 -39.28 3.88 -1.14
C LYS A 144 -38.34 5.06 -0.91
N PHE A 145 -38.19 5.48 0.34
CA PHE A 145 -37.26 6.56 0.72
C PHE A 145 -35.82 6.07 0.90
N ARG A 146 -34.85 7.00 0.76
CA ARG A 146 -33.41 6.74 0.99
C ARG A 146 -32.99 6.86 2.46
N TYR A 147 -33.92 7.17 3.36
CA TYR A 147 -33.70 7.19 4.82
C TYR A 147 -34.74 6.31 5.55
N TYR A 148 -34.49 6.03 6.82
CA TYR A 148 -35.32 5.16 7.66
C TYR A 148 -36.70 5.78 7.98
N THR A 149 -37.78 5.06 7.67
CA THR A 149 -39.14 5.35 8.13
C THR A 149 -39.55 4.37 9.24
N PRO A 150 -39.85 4.84 10.47
CA PRO A 150 -40.45 3.99 11.50
C PRO A 150 -41.79 3.42 11.03
N PRO A 151 -42.22 2.26 11.57
CA PRO A 151 -43.47 1.60 11.19
C PRO A 151 -44.72 2.43 11.53
#